data_AF-A0A6I5CSE1-F1
#
_entry.id   AF-A0A6I5CSE1-F1
#
_cell.length_a   1.000
_cell.length_b   1.000
_cell.length_c   1.000
_cell.angle_alpha   90.00
_cell.angle_beta   90.00
_cell.angle_gamma   90.00
#
_symmetry.space_group_name_H-M   'P 1'
#
loop_
_entity.id
_entity.type
_entity.pdbx_description
1 polymer ?
#
loop_
_entity_poly.entity_id
_entity_poly.type
_entity_poly.pdbx_seq_one_letter_code
_entity_poly.pdbx_strand_id
1 'polypeptide(L)'
;MPSKSSARLAALTVAAVCSAAAVTQMIVLPAPAHADSVRIHDIQGTTRISPYAGQKVSDVAGIVTGVRTYGASKGFWMQDPHPDADPATSEGVFVFTGSAPKAAVGDSVTVTGTVSEYVPGGTSSGNQSITEITKPAVTVVSSGNAVPAPVVVDAKSVPAAYTPAGDSAANGSIDALPLRPKRYALDYYESLEGMNVQVKDVRVVTASDPYTELWVTVKPHENASRRGGTVYGSYTSQNTGRLQIQSLGATADFPVADVGDTLRGTTAGPLDYTQYGGYTLVANRIGALESGGLRRASTRKQSRDELAVATYNVENLDPSDTTFAAHAAAIVNNLRSPDIVSLEEIQDDNGATDDGTVTAGVTMAKLIDAIVAAGGPRYEWRSIDPVNDQDGGEPGGNIRQAFLFNPARVSFTDRPGGGSTTAVGVTRVHGRVALTSSPGRVDPASEAWKSSRKPLAGEFVFHGRTVFVIANHFASKGGDQGLTAKYQPPVRSSETQRHLQATEVNSFVKDILKVQRDADVIALGDINDFEFSGTARILEGRGELWSAIKSLPRNERYTYDYQGNAQVLDQILVSPSIRHGRFAYDSVHINSEFHDQISDHDPQVLRFRP
;
A
#
# COMPACT_ATOMS: atom_id res chain seq x y z
N MET A 1 -33.65 -52.36 16.72
CA MET A 1 -34.49 -53.27 17.54
C MET A 1 -34.04 -54.69 17.27
N PRO A 2 -33.99 -55.62 18.24
CA PRO A 2 -34.31 -55.55 19.67
C PRO A 2 -33.03 -55.93 20.50
N SER A 3 -32.90 -56.03 21.82
CA SER A 3 -33.74 -55.77 22.99
C SER A 3 -32.89 -56.11 24.23
N LYS A 4 -32.87 -55.19 25.20
CA LYS A 4 -32.98 -55.41 26.66
C LYS A 4 -31.89 -56.20 27.41
N SER A 5 -31.05 -55.40 28.08
CA SER A 5 -30.73 -55.41 29.52
C SER A 5 -31.55 -56.34 30.45
N SER A 6 -30.86 -56.95 31.42
CA SER A 6 -31.36 -57.22 32.79
C SER A 6 -30.16 -57.19 33.77
N ALA A 7 -30.12 -56.20 34.68
CA ALA A 7 -30.41 -56.34 36.13
C ALA A 7 -29.19 -56.83 36.96
N ARG A 8 -28.47 -55.96 37.68
CA ARG A 8 -28.70 -55.36 39.01
C ARG A 8 -28.45 -56.29 40.21
N LEU A 9 -27.90 -55.65 41.27
CA LEU A 9 -27.77 -56.07 42.69
C LEU A 9 -26.59 -57.00 43.00
N ALA A 10 -25.86 -56.88 44.10
CA ALA A 10 -25.87 -55.96 45.25
C ALA A 10 -24.53 -56.11 45.99
N ALA A 11 -24.20 -55.10 46.78
CA ALA A 11 -23.07 -55.07 47.69
C ALA A 11 -23.21 -56.08 48.85
N LEU A 12 -22.08 -56.59 49.35
CA LEU A 12 -21.97 -57.11 50.72
C LEU A 12 -20.63 -56.69 51.34
N THR A 13 -20.74 -55.89 52.39
CA THR A 13 -19.75 -55.53 53.42
C THR A 13 -19.50 -56.69 54.38
N VAL A 14 -18.24 -56.97 54.78
CA VAL A 14 -17.88 -57.42 56.15
C VAL A 14 -16.46 -56.96 56.54
N ALA A 15 -16.40 -56.37 57.74
CA ALA A 15 -15.31 -56.00 58.66
C ALA A 15 -14.09 -56.95 58.71
N ALA A 16 -12.84 -56.46 58.70
CA ALA A 16 -12.02 -55.87 59.78
C ALA A 16 -11.42 -56.88 60.78
N VAL A 17 -10.08 -57.04 60.76
CA VAL A 17 -9.24 -57.37 61.94
C VAL A 17 -7.87 -56.70 61.79
N CYS A 18 -7.47 -55.98 62.83
CA CYS A 18 -6.20 -55.27 62.99
C CYS A 18 -5.04 -56.22 63.32
N SER A 19 -3.84 -55.92 62.83
CA SER A 19 -2.58 -56.18 63.55
C SER A 19 -1.51 -55.21 63.04
N ALA A 20 -1.03 -54.37 63.96
CA ALA A 20 -0.05 -53.33 63.74
C ALA A 20 1.36 -53.91 63.67
N ALA A 21 2.11 -53.53 62.63
CA ALA A 21 3.57 -53.53 62.64
C ALA A 21 4.01 -52.16 62.11
N ALA A 22 4.61 -51.37 62.99
CA ALA A 22 5.13 -50.05 62.68
C ALA A 22 6.34 -50.18 61.74
N VAL A 23 6.14 -49.84 60.47
CA VAL A 23 7.20 -49.46 59.55
C VAL A 23 7.06 -47.95 59.38
N THR A 24 8.04 -47.19 59.86
CA THR A 24 8.21 -45.78 59.50
C THR A 24 8.51 -45.69 58.00
N GLN A 25 7.45 -45.69 57.18
CA GLN A 25 7.51 -45.17 55.84
C GLN A 25 7.57 -43.65 55.97
N MET A 26 8.72 -43.06 55.60
CA MET A 26 8.72 -41.68 55.15
C MET A 26 7.69 -41.57 54.03
N ILE A 27 6.55 -40.95 54.32
CA ILE A 27 5.66 -40.44 53.27
C ILE A 27 6.45 -39.32 52.61
N VAL A 28 7.20 -39.67 51.56
CA VAL A 28 7.52 -38.70 50.53
C VAL A 28 6.17 -38.37 49.91
N LEU A 29 5.55 -37.29 50.37
CA LEU A 29 4.49 -36.66 49.61
C LEU A 29 5.11 -36.37 48.24
N PRO A 30 4.57 -36.90 47.13
CA PRO A 30 4.97 -36.36 45.84
C PRO A 30 4.62 -34.87 45.93
N ALA A 31 5.64 -34.01 45.86
CA ALA A 31 5.39 -32.63 45.48
C ALA A 31 4.50 -32.69 44.23
N PRO A 32 3.41 -31.92 44.14
CA PRO A 32 2.62 -31.91 42.92
C PRO A 32 3.61 -31.62 41.80
N ALA A 33 3.70 -32.53 40.83
CA ALA A 33 4.29 -32.21 39.56
C ALA A 33 3.45 -31.03 39.05
N HIS A 34 3.99 -29.82 39.19
CA HIS A 34 3.43 -28.66 38.54
C HIS A 34 3.39 -29.04 37.06
N ALA A 35 2.20 -29.21 36.49
CA ALA A 35 2.08 -29.12 35.05
C ALA A 35 2.73 -27.79 34.68
N ASP A 36 3.74 -27.81 33.80
CA ASP A 36 4.43 -26.59 33.40
C ASP A 36 3.38 -25.55 33.00
N SER A 37 3.38 -24.41 33.68
CA SER A 37 2.44 -23.32 33.40
C SER A 37 2.65 -22.86 31.96
N VAL A 38 1.59 -22.80 31.16
CA VAL A 38 1.65 -22.28 29.77
C VAL A 38 2.32 -20.91 29.75
N ARG A 39 3.40 -20.78 28.96
CA ARG A 39 4.16 -19.54 28.78
C ARG A 39 3.78 -18.84 27.48
N ILE A 40 4.29 -17.63 27.28
CA ILE A 40 3.96 -16.84 26.09
C ILE A 40 4.51 -17.52 24.82
N HIS A 41 5.73 -18.06 24.83
CA HIS A 41 6.25 -18.84 23.69
C HIS A 41 5.42 -20.09 23.37
N ASP A 42 4.79 -20.74 24.36
CA ASP A 42 3.88 -21.85 24.11
C ASP A 42 2.62 -21.37 23.38
N ILE A 43 2.10 -20.20 23.76
CA ILE A 43 0.94 -19.56 23.13
C ILE A 43 1.28 -19.15 21.71
N GLN A 44 2.42 -18.52 21.46
CA GLN A 44 2.82 -18.10 20.12
C GLN A 44 3.12 -19.32 19.22
N GLY A 45 3.91 -20.27 19.72
CA GLY A 45 4.31 -21.44 18.96
C GLY A 45 5.31 -21.13 17.85
N THR A 46 5.53 -22.09 16.95
CA THR A 46 6.57 -22.03 15.90
C THR A 46 6.01 -21.80 14.49
N THR A 47 4.74 -21.41 14.41
CA THR A 47 4.00 -21.10 13.18
C THR A 47 3.27 -19.76 13.34
N ARG A 48 2.59 -19.27 12.29
CA ARG A 48 1.81 -18.02 12.35
C ARG A 48 0.47 -18.12 13.07
N ILE A 49 0.11 -19.35 13.43
CA ILE A 49 -1.14 -19.67 14.11
C ILE A 49 -0.77 -20.31 15.43
N SER A 50 -1.33 -19.78 16.51
CA SER A 50 -1.15 -20.28 17.84
C SER A 50 -1.62 -21.74 17.96
N PRO A 51 -0.84 -22.65 18.58
CA PRO A 51 -1.34 -23.98 18.96
C PRO A 51 -2.42 -23.91 20.05
N TYR A 52 -2.58 -22.76 20.71
CA TYR A 52 -3.61 -22.50 21.71
C TYR A 52 -4.82 -21.73 21.14
N ALA A 53 -4.89 -21.45 19.84
CA ALA A 53 -6.03 -20.75 19.23
C ALA A 53 -7.38 -21.37 19.64
N GLY A 54 -8.26 -20.55 20.21
CA GLY A 54 -9.58 -20.94 20.74
C GLY A 54 -9.56 -21.60 22.13
N GLN A 55 -8.39 -21.86 22.70
CA GLN A 55 -8.24 -22.49 24.02
C GLN A 55 -8.17 -21.45 25.14
N LYS A 56 -8.55 -21.89 26.35
CA LYS A 56 -8.36 -21.09 27.57
C LYS A 56 -6.97 -21.32 28.14
N VAL A 57 -6.32 -20.22 28.50
CA VAL A 57 -5.05 -20.22 29.23
C VAL A 57 -5.26 -19.54 30.58
N SER A 58 -4.53 -19.99 31.60
CA SER A 58 -4.67 -19.51 32.98
C SER A 58 -3.33 -19.07 33.53
N ASP A 59 -3.35 -17.95 34.27
CA ASP A 59 -2.20 -17.38 34.98
C ASP A 59 -0.92 -17.21 34.14
N VAL A 60 -1.07 -16.85 32.86
CA VAL A 60 0.04 -16.54 31.96
C VAL A 60 0.78 -15.33 32.49
N ALA A 61 2.04 -15.49 32.87
CA ALA A 61 2.85 -14.45 33.49
C ALA A 61 3.62 -13.62 32.46
N GLY A 62 3.82 -12.33 32.74
CA GLY A 62 4.65 -11.46 31.90
C GLY A 62 4.76 -10.04 32.44
N ILE A 63 5.65 -9.25 31.83
CA ILE A 63 5.85 -7.83 32.13
C ILE A 63 5.19 -6.99 31.04
N VAL A 64 4.37 -6.01 31.42
CA VAL A 64 3.73 -5.10 30.47
C VAL A 64 4.76 -4.19 29.82
N THR A 65 4.83 -4.23 28.48
CA THR A 65 5.84 -3.51 27.67
C THR A 65 5.27 -2.29 26.94
N GLY A 66 3.96 -2.27 26.70
CA GLY A 66 3.25 -1.15 26.07
C GLY A 66 1.76 -1.19 26.37
N VAL A 67 1.10 -0.04 26.35
CA VAL A 67 -0.33 0.09 26.66
C VAL A 67 -1.00 0.94 25.58
N ARG A 68 -2.02 0.37 24.92
CA ARG A 68 -2.82 1.06 23.89
C ARG A 68 -4.19 1.44 24.48
N THR A 69 -4.40 2.73 24.71
CA THR A 69 -5.62 3.27 25.34
C THR A 69 -6.61 3.89 24.35
N TYR A 70 -6.22 4.03 23.08
CA TYR A 70 -7.02 4.62 22.00
C TYR A 70 -7.43 3.57 20.96
N GLY A 71 -8.29 3.98 20.01
CA GLY A 71 -8.77 3.14 18.93
C GLY A 71 -9.74 2.02 19.37
N ALA A 72 -10.04 1.13 18.44
CA ALA A 72 -10.89 -0.04 18.69
C ALA A 72 -10.12 -1.17 19.40
N SER A 73 -8.83 -1.32 19.12
CA SER A 73 -7.95 -2.35 19.67
C SER A 73 -7.32 -1.94 21.01
N LYS A 74 -8.14 -1.63 22.03
CA LYS A 74 -7.61 -1.25 23.35
C LYS A 74 -7.10 -2.46 24.15
N GLY A 75 -5.91 -2.34 24.70
CA GLY A 75 -5.21 -3.44 25.36
C GLY A 75 -3.79 -3.08 25.75
N PHE A 76 -2.98 -4.09 26.04
CA PHE A 76 -1.57 -3.92 26.37
C PHE A 76 -0.76 -5.11 25.86
N TRP A 77 0.52 -4.88 25.59
CA TRP A 77 1.48 -5.94 25.31
C TRP A 77 2.15 -6.37 26.60
N MET A 78 2.34 -7.67 26.75
CA MET A 78 3.16 -8.24 27.81
C MET A 78 4.19 -9.19 27.22
N GLN A 79 5.35 -9.29 27.87
CA GLN A 79 6.46 -10.13 27.42
C GLN A 79 7.00 -10.99 28.57
N ASP A 80 7.35 -12.24 28.28
CA ASP A 80 7.89 -13.17 29.29
C ASP A 80 9.30 -12.69 29.71
N PRO A 81 9.55 -12.43 31.01
CA PRO A 81 10.88 -12.07 31.50
C PRO A 81 11.88 -13.25 31.49
N HIS A 82 11.43 -14.48 31.24
CA HIS A 82 12.25 -15.69 31.18
C HIS A 82 12.06 -16.38 29.81
N PRO A 83 12.64 -15.82 28.75
CA PRO A 83 12.46 -16.32 27.39
C PRO A 83 13.06 -17.71 27.21
N ASP A 84 12.54 -18.46 26.25
CA ASP A 84 13.12 -19.71 25.78
C ASP A 84 14.38 -19.46 24.90
N ALA A 85 14.86 -20.51 24.22
CA ALA A 85 16.02 -20.42 23.33
C ALA A 85 15.66 -20.61 21.85
N ASP A 86 14.39 -20.75 21.50
CA ASP A 86 13.95 -20.96 20.12
C ASP A 86 13.69 -19.59 19.46
N PRO A 87 14.49 -19.19 18.46
CA PRO A 87 14.24 -17.92 17.78
C PRO A 87 12.93 -17.90 16.99
N ALA A 88 12.24 -19.03 16.81
CA ALA A 88 10.98 -19.16 16.11
C ALA A 88 9.74 -18.94 17.00
N THR A 89 9.88 -18.79 18.31
CA THR A 89 8.79 -18.47 19.23
C THR A 89 8.92 -17.02 19.69
N SER A 90 7.79 -16.29 19.68
CA SER A 90 7.74 -14.96 20.28
C SER A 90 7.50 -15.06 21.78
N GLU A 91 8.13 -14.15 22.53
CA GLU A 91 7.93 -14.01 23.97
C GLU A 91 6.94 -12.92 24.33
N GLY A 92 6.40 -12.22 23.33
CA GLY A 92 5.42 -11.17 23.48
C GLY A 92 4.03 -11.62 23.06
N VAL A 93 2.99 -11.08 23.70
CA VAL A 93 1.59 -11.28 23.29
C VAL A 93 0.77 -10.03 23.58
N PHE A 94 -0.20 -9.75 22.72
CA PHE A 94 -1.18 -8.69 22.95
C PHE A 94 -2.35 -9.21 23.79
N VAL A 95 -2.74 -8.43 24.80
CA VAL A 95 -3.91 -8.70 25.65
C VAL A 95 -5.00 -7.71 25.29
N PHE A 96 -5.98 -8.19 24.52
CA PHE A 96 -7.13 -7.38 24.09
C PHE A 96 -8.17 -7.27 25.20
N THR A 97 -8.42 -6.04 25.65
CA THR A 97 -9.34 -5.76 26.77
C THR A 97 -10.65 -5.12 26.33
N GLY A 98 -10.72 -4.61 25.09
CA GLY A 98 -11.89 -3.91 24.54
C GLY A 98 -12.23 -2.57 25.23
N SER A 99 -11.48 -2.19 26.27
CA SER A 99 -11.67 -0.98 27.07
C SER A 99 -10.31 -0.45 27.52
N ALA A 100 -10.24 0.71 28.18
CA ALA A 100 -8.94 1.20 28.66
C ALA A 100 -8.39 0.23 29.74
N PRO A 101 -7.21 -0.37 29.53
CA PRO A 101 -6.63 -1.29 30.51
C PRO A 101 -6.19 -0.55 31.78
N LYS A 102 -6.23 -1.26 32.91
CA LYS A 102 -5.74 -0.74 34.21
C LYS A 102 -4.25 -0.98 34.44
N ALA A 103 -3.64 -1.87 33.66
CA ALA A 103 -2.22 -2.19 33.78
C ALA A 103 -1.35 -1.06 33.21
N ALA A 104 -0.18 -0.87 33.81
CA ALA A 104 0.83 0.10 33.39
C ALA A 104 2.10 -0.59 32.90
N VAL A 105 2.89 0.10 32.06
CA VAL A 105 4.21 -0.38 31.64
C VAL A 105 5.08 -0.66 32.87
N GLY A 106 5.74 -1.83 32.90
CA GLY A 106 6.53 -2.29 34.03
C GLY A 106 5.73 -3.05 35.10
N ASP A 107 4.40 -3.18 34.96
CA ASP A 107 3.64 -4.11 35.80
C ASP A 107 3.99 -5.56 35.46
N SER A 108 4.23 -6.38 36.48
CA SER A 108 4.21 -7.83 36.36
C SER A 108 2.78 -8.30 36.55
N VAL A 109 2.25 -9.01 35.57
CA VAL A 109 0.85 -9.45 35.56
C VAL A 109 0.75 -10.95 35.38
N THR A 110 -0.33 -11.53 35.90
CA THR A 110 -0.85 -12.81 35.42
C THR A 110 -2.15 -12.59 34.67
N VAL A 111 -2.30 -13.25 33.54
CA VAL A 111 -3.47 -13.11 32.65
C VAL A 111 -4.11 -14.48 32.43
N THR A 112 -5.41 -14.55 32.71
CA THR A 112 -6.27 -15.69 32.37
C THR A 112 -7.25 -15.25 31.30
N GLY A 113 -7.41 -16.01 30.22
CA GLY A 113 -8.27 -15.61 29.09
C GLY A 113 -8.39 -16.69 28.02
N THR A 114 -8.81 -16.27 26.82
CA THR A 114 -8.91 -17.15 25.64
C THR A 114 -7.97 -16.66 24.55
N VAL A 115 -7.11 -17.53 24.07
CA VAL A 115 -6.22 -17.21 22.94
C VAL A 115 -7.03 -17.17 21.64
N SER A 116 -6.79 -16.17 20.81
CA SER A 116 -7.49 -15.92 19.56
C SER A 116 -6.51 -15.49 18.48
N GLU A 117 -6.86 -15.80 17.22
CA GLU A 117 -6.22 -15.27 16.03
C GLU A 117 -7.04 -14.09 15.51
N TYR A 118 -6.56 -12.87 15.71
CA TYR A 118 -7.22 -11.68 15.17
C TYR A 118 -6.63 -11.34 13.81
N VAL A 119 -7.46 -11.18 12.77
CA VAL A 119 -6.99 -10.74 11.44
C VAL A 119 -7.32 -9.26 11.26
N PRO A 120 -6.34 -8.35 11.32
CA PRO A 120 -6.56 -6.93 11.05
C PRO A 120 -7.15 -6.73 9.64
N GLY A 121 -8.20 -5.92 9.52
CA GLY A 121 -8.92 -5.72 8.25
C GLY A 121 -9.86 -6.88 7.85
N GLY A 122 -9.99 -7.91 8.70
CA GLY A 122 -10.88 -9.05 8.48
C GLY A 122 -10.29 -10.15 7.59
N THR A 123 -10.86 -11.34 7.66
CA THR A 123 -10.34 -12.55 7.01
C THR A 123 -10.31 -12.47 5.48
N SER A 124 -11.15 -11.64 4.87
CA SER A 124 -11.18 -11.42 3.41
C SER A 124 -9.99 -10.60 2.90
N SER A 125 -9.26 -9.89 3.77
CA SER A 125 -8.10 -9.07 3.39
C SER A 125 -6.90 -9.91 2.90
N GLY A 126 -6.80 -11.17 3.33
CA GLY A 126 -5.60 -11.99 3.14
C GLY A 126 -4.43 -11.62 4.06
N ASN A 127 -4.62 -10.68 5.00
CA ASN A 127 -3.63 -10.34 6.02
C ASN A 127 -3.30 -11.55 6.91
N GLN A 128 -2.13 -11.50 7.53
CA GLN A 128 -1.76 -12.41 8.62
C GLN A 128 -2.63 -12.13 9.86
N SER A 129 -2.82 -13.15 10.70
CA SER A 129 -3.41 -12.95 12.01
C SER A 129 -2.36 -12.46 13.02
N ILE A 130 -2.85 -12.03 14.18
CA ILE A 130 -2.09 -11.74 15.38
C ILE A 130 -2.61 -12.65 16.47
N THR A 131 -1.71 -13.25 17.24
CA THR A 131 -2.05 -14.01 18.43
C THR A 131 -2.36 -13.04 19.58
N GLU A 132 -3.58 -13.12 20.12
CA GLU A 132 -4.00 -12.29 21.26
C GLU A 132 -4.71 -13.09 22.34
N ILE A 133 -4.66 -12.58 23.59
CA ILE A 133 -5.48 -13.08 24.69
C ILE A 133 -6.70 -12.18 24.84
N THR A 134 -7.89 -12.75 24.66
CA THR A 134 -9.19 -12.08 24.75
C THR A 134 -9.95 -12.44 26.01
N LYS A 135 -10.95 -11.62 26.35
CA LYS A 135 -11.75 -11.72 27.59
C LYS A 135 -10.87 -11.89 28.84
N PRO A 136 -9.82 -11.06 29.01
CA PRO A 136 -8.80 -11.30 30.01
C PRO A 136 -9.30 -10.95 31.42
N ALA A 137 -8.93 -11.79 32.38
CA ALA A 137 -8.84 -11.44 33.79
C ALA A 137 -7.36 -11.18 34.10
N VAL A 138 -7.05 -9.95 34.52
CA VAL A 138 -5.68 -9.47 34.73
C VAL A 138 -5.46 -9.23 36.21
N THR A 139 -4.41 -9.83 36.78
CA THR A 139 -3.94 -9.58 38.14
C THR A 139 -2.57 -8.93 38.09
N VAL A 140 -2.42 -7.73 38.68
CA VAL A 140 -1.11 -7.09 38.87
C VAL A 140 -0.45 -7.69 40.09
N VAL A 141 0.69 -8.35 39.90
CA VAL A 141 1.49 -9.00 40.94
C VAL A 141 2.46 -7.99 41.59
N SER A 142 3.09 -7.15 40.77
CA SER A 142 3.97 -6.06 41.21
C SER A 142 4.04 -4.96 40.15
N SER A 143 4.50 -3.77 40.55
CA SER A 143 4.62 -2.60 39.66
C SER A 143 6.03 -2.03 39.66
N GLY A 144 6.39 -1.31 38.59
CA GLY A 144 7.69 -0.63 38.47
C GLY A 144 8.87 -1.57 38.20
N ASN A 145 8.61 -2.77 37.67
CA ASN A 145 9.65 -3.71 37.27
C ASN A 145 10.39 -3.22 36.02
N ALA A 146 11.61 -3.72 35.83
CA ALA A 146 12.33 -3.52 34.58
C ALA A 146 11.59 -4.22 33.43
N VAL A 147 11.38 -3.50 32.33
CA VAL A 147 10.82 -4.06 31.09
C VAL A 147 11.90 -4.88 30.37
N PRO A 148 11.56 -6.05 29.77
CA PRO A 148 12.50 -6.80 28.94
C PRO A 148 13.21 -5.92 27.91
N ALA A 149 14.52 -6.14 27.76
CA ALA A 149 15.34 -5.37 26.83
C ALA A 149 14.83 -5.58 25.39
N PRO A 150 14.70 -4.50 24.60
CA PRO A 150 14.16 -4.61 23.25
C PRO A 150 15.11 -5.39 22.32
N VAL A 151 14.55 -6.23 21.46
CA VAL A 151 15.30 -6.92 20.41
C VAL A 151 15.78 -5.92 19.37
N VAL A 152 17.07 -5.96 19.03
CA VAL A 152 17.63 -5.09 17.98
C VAL A 152 17.25 -5.61 16.60
N VAL A 153 16.51 -4.79 15.86
CA VAL A 153 16.18 -5.03 14.45
C VAL A 153 17.09 -4.16 13.59
N ASP A 154 17.98 -4.79 12.83
CA ASP A 154 18.96 -4.10 11.99
C ASP A 154 19.21 -4.84 10.66
N ALA A 155 20.08 -4.29 9.82
CA ALA A 155 20.43 -4.90 8.53
C ALA A 155 20.99 -6.32 8.63
N LYS A 156 21.61 -6.68 9.77
CA LYS A 156 22.22 -8.00 9.99
C LYS A 156 21.21 -9.00 10.51
N SER A 157 20.25 -8.56 11.33
CA SER A 157 19.24 -9.44 11.90
C SER A 157 18.17 -9.85 10.88
N VAL A 158 17.80 -8.93 9.97
CA VAL A 158 16.74 -9.19 8.98
C VAL A 158 17.28 -9.98 7.77
N PRO A 159 16.76 -11.18 7.45
CA PRO A 159 17.18 -11.97 6.29
C PRO A 159 16.94 -11.30 4.93
N ALA A 160 17.68 -11.73 3.91
CA ALA A 160 17.56 -11.19 2.54
C ALA A 160 16.42 -11.81 1.71
N ALA A 161 16.01 -13.05 2.01
CA ALA A 161 14.83 -13.62 1.36
C ALA A 161 13.58 -13.08 2.08
N TYR A 162 12.57 -12.68 1.33
CA TYR A 162 11.39 -12.04 1.91
C TYR A 162 10.48 -13.03 2.64
N THR A 163 10.09 -14.11 1.97
CA THR A 163 9.09 -15.07 2.46
C THR A 163 9.37 -16.48 1.93
N PRO A 164 8.99 -17.56 2.65
CA PRO A 164 8.88 -18.88 2.04
C PRO A 164 7.87 -18.88 0.89
N ALA A 165 7.99 -19.88 0.00
CA ALA A 165 6.91 -20.19 -0.92
C ALA A 165 5.71 -20.73 -0.14
N GLY A 166 4.50 -20.32 -0.52
CA GLY A 166 3.26 -20.83 0.06
C GLY A 166 3.05 -22.31 -0.20
N ASP A 167 2.34 -22.98 0.70
CA ASP A 167 1.96 -24.37 0.52
C ASP A 167 0.87 -24.48 -0.56
N SER A 168 1.21 -25.10 -1.69
CA SER A 168 0.28 -25.34 -2.79
C SER A 168 -0.94 -26.17 -2.38
N ALA A 169 -0.84 -27.05 -1.39
CA ALA A 169 -1.97 -27.82 -0.87
C ALA A 169 -2.93 -26.95 -0.03
N ALA A 170 -2.46 -25.80 0.45
CA ALA A 170 -3.22 -24.82 1.23
C ALA A 170 -3.43 -23.51 0.45
N ASN A 171 -3.56 -23.60 -0.88
CA ASN A 171 -3.78 -22.46 -1.78
C ASN A 171 -2.72 -21.35 -1.64
N GLY A 172 -1.46 -21.75 -1.44
CA GLY A 172 -0.34 -20.83 -1.24
C GLY A 172 -0.26 -20.21 0.14
N SER A 173 -1.03 -20.69 1.14
CA SER A 173 -0.91 -20.20 2.52
C SER A 173 0.46 -20.53 3.13
N ILE A 174 0.99 -19.62 3.94
CA ILE A 174 2.18 -19.82 4.77
C ILE A 174 1.85 -20.05 6.25
N ASP A 175 0.56 -20.04 6.63
CA ASP A 175 0.10 -20.07 8.03
C ASP A 175 0.66 -21.26 8.82
N ALA A 176 0.59 -22.45 8.21
CA ALA A 176 1.00 -23.72 8.83
C ALA A 176 2.50 -24.05 8.64
N LEU A 177 3.26 -23.19 7.95
CA LEU A 177 4.68 -23.42 7.72
C LEU A 177 5.48 -23.06 8.98
N PRO A 178 6.43 -23.90 9.42
CA PRO A 178 7.33 -23.55 10.50
C PRO A 178 8.11 -22.27 10.18
N LEU A 179 8.16 -21.35 11.13
CA LEU A 179 8.92 -20.11 11.01
C LEU A 179 10.41 -20.44 10.86
N ARG A 180 11.06 -19.76 9.92
CA ARG A 180 12.52 -19.80 9.74
C ARG A 180 13.09 -18.37 9.80
N PRO A 181 13.16 -17.76 10.99
CA PRO A 181 13.58 -16.36 11.20
C PRO A 181 14.98 -16.02 10.69
N LYS A 182 15.86 -17.02 10.59
CA LYS A 182 17.21 -16.83 10.02
C LYS A 182 17.24 -16.81 8.50
N ARG A 183 16.14 -17.20 7.84
CA ARG A 183 16.06 -17.38 6.38
C ARG A 183 15.13 -16.38 5.72
N TYR A 184 13.99 -16.05 6.33
CA TYR A 184 12.98 -15.19 5.73
C TYR A 184 12.66 -13.99 6.61
N ALA A 185 12.60 -12.80 6.01
CA ALA A 185 12.26 -11.56 6.70
C ALA A 185 10.86 -11.61 7.32
N LEU A 186 9.88 -12.15 6.60
CA LEU A 186 8.52 -12.28 7.12
C LEU A 186 8.45 -13.21 8.33
N ASP A 187 9.21 -14.32 8.33
CA ASP A 187 9.29 -15.21 9.49
C ASP A 187 10.05 -14.57 10.67
N TYR A 188 11.02 -13.69 10.39
CA TYR A 188 11.77 -12.97 11.43
C TYR A 188 10.91 -11.95 12.16
N TYR A 189 10.11 -11.19 11.43
CA TYR A 189 9.19 -10.26 12.08
C TYR A 189 8.06 -10.99 12.80
N GLU A 190 7.54 -12.08 12.24
CA GLU A 190 6.55 -12.92 12.90
C GLU A 190 7.06 -13.48 14.23
N SER A 191 8.29 -13.98 14.28
CA SER A 191 8.87 -14.50 15.53
C SER A 191 9.12 -13.41 16.58
N LEU A 192 8.86 -12.14 16.27
CA LEU A 192 8.93 -11.01 17.19
C LEU A 192 7.56 -10.41 17.49
N GLU A 193 6.46 -11.02 17.04
CA GLU A 193 5.10 -10.51 17.25
C GLU A 193 4.85 -10.20 18.74
N GLY A 194 4.47 -8.95 19.03
CA GLY A 194 4.18 -8.48 20.38
C GLY A 194 5.42 -8.25 21.26
N MET A 195 6.61 -8.64 20.84
CA MET A 195 7.85 -8.37 21.58
C MET A 195 8.22 -6.90 21.48
N ASN A 196 8.85 -6.38 22.53
CA ASN A 196 9.50 -5.09 22.49
C ASN A 196 10.72 -5.15 21.54
N VAL A 197 10.73 -4.31 20.51
CA VAL A 197 11.82 -4.23 19.53
C VAL A 197 12.41 -2.81 19.51
N GLN A 198 13.61 -2.68 18.96
CA GLN A 198 14.22 -1.38 18.70
C GLN A 198 14.94 -1.32 17.35
N VAL A 199 14.91 -0.14 16.77
CA VAL A 199 15.74 0.27 15.64
C VAL A 199 16.55 1.52 16.04
N LYS A 200 17.65 1.77 15.36
CA LYS A 200 18.54 2.90 15.68
C LYS A 200 19.06 3.58 14.43
N ASP A 201 19.03 4.92 14.44
CA ASP A 201 19.57 5.77 13.37
C ASP A 201 19.02 5.37 11.98
N VAL A 202 17.71 5.18 11.90
CA VAL A 202 17.02 4.65 10.70
C VAL A 202 16.49 5.77 9.80
N ARG A 203 16.61 5.56 8.49
CA ARG A 203 16.15 6.52 7.47
C ARG A 203 14.67 6.30 7.16
N VAL A 204 13.93 7.41 7.03
CA VAL A 204 12.54 7.46 6.58
C VAL A 204 12.50 7.19 5.07
N VAL A 205 11.66 6.25 4.66
CA VAL A 205 11.49 5.80 3.26
C VAL A 205 10.09 6.02 2.71
N THR A 206 9.12 6.38 3.56
CA THR A 206 7.84 6.99 3.20
C THR A 206 7.49 7.98 4.29
N ALA A 207 7.02 9.17 3.89
CA ALA A 207 6.77 10.31 4.76
C ALA A 207 5.73 10.04 5.85
N SER A 208 5.66 10.92 6.84
CA SER A 208 4.63 10.87 7.88
C SER A 208 3.24 11.11 7.30
N ASP A 209 2.26 10.34 7.76
CA ASP A 209 0.86 10.47 7.36
C ASP A 209 -0.04 11.05 8.47
N PRO A 210 -1.32 11.38 8.16
CA PRO A 210 -2.27 11.90 9.16
C PRO A 210 -2.62 10.93 10.29
N TYR A 211 -2.26 9.65 10.18
CA TYR A 211 -2.52 8.61 11.17
C TYR A 211 -1.35 8.42 12.15
N THR A 212 -0.35 9.31 12.11
CA THR A 212 0.88 9.22 12.92
C THR A 212 1.68 7.97 12.62
N GLU A 213 1.78 7.66 11.33
CA GLU A 213 2.56 6.56 10.79
C GLU A 213 3.62 7.10 9.84
N LEU A 214 4.77 6.44 9.79
CA LEU A 214 5.79 6.63 8.75
C LEU A 214 6.50 5.30 8.51
N TRP A 215 7.27 5.19 7.42
CA TRP A 215 8.06 3.99 7.16
C TRP A 215 9.54 4.28 7.24
N VAL A 216 10.29 3.35 7.83
CA VAL A 216 11.75 3.39 7.88
C VAL A 216 12.35 2.16 7.21
N THR A 217 13.64 2.22 6.89
CA THR A 217 14.43 1.05 6.51
C THR A 217 15.55 0.76 7.50
N VAL A 218 15.65 -0.51 7.90
CA VAL A 218 16.82 -1.03 8.61
C VAL A 218 17.93 -1.51 7.66
N LYS A 219 17.67 -1.53 6.34
CA LYS A 219 18.63 -1.89 5.28
C LYS A 219 18.84 -0.72 4.31
N PRO A 220 19.65 0.29 4.67
CA PRO A 220 19.75 1.56 3.92
C PRO A 220 20.27 1.44 2.49
N HIS A 221 20.84 0.29 2.09
CA HIS A 221 21.35 0.04 0.74
C HIS A 221 20.46 -0.90 -0.09
N GLU A 222 19.41 -1.48 0.49
CA GLU A 222 18.48 -2.37 -0.23
C GLU A 222 17.58 -1.53 -1.16
N ASN A 223 17.83 -1.63 -2.46
CA ASN A 223 17.11 -0.91 -3.53
C ASN A 223 16.94 0.59 -3.26
N ALA A 224 17.95 1.24 -2.70
CA ALA A 224 17.88 2.65 -2.32
C ALA A 224 17.59 3.55 -3.54
N SER A 225 16.57 4.40 -3.42
CA SER A 225 16.34 5.47 -4.38
C SER A 225 17.40 6.56 -4.25
N ARG A 226 17.59 7.36 -5.29
CA ARG A 226 18.53 8.49 -5.25
C ARG A 226 18.15 9.54 -4.19
N ARG A 227 16.87 9.60 -3.81
CA ARG A 227 16.29 10.64 -2.96
C ARG A 227 15.98 10.18 -1.53
N GLY A 228 16.31 8.92 -1.20
CA GLY A 228 16.28 8.41 0.18
C GLY A 228 15.28 7.26 0.40
N GLY A 229 14.32 7.08 -0.49
CA GLY A 229 13.33 6.00 -0.46
C GLY A 229 13.90 4.63 -0.84
N THR A 230 12.99 3.67 -1.02
CA THR A 230 13.33 2.26 -1.27
C THR A 230 12.47 1.71 -2.42
N VAL A 231 13.08 1.51 -3.58
CA VAL A 231 12.38 1.23 -4.84
C VAL A 231 11.91 -0.23 -4.92
N TYR A 232 10.63 -0.42 -5.24
CA TYR A 232 10.05 -1.73 -5.55
C TYR A 232 10.16 -1.99 -7.06
N GLY A 233 11.35 -2.40 -7.53
CA GLY A 233 11.63 -2.52 -8.97
C GLY A 233 11.31 -3.88 -9.61
N SER A 234 10.80 -4.84 -8.84
CA SER A 234 10.30 -6.13 -9.34
C SER A 234 9.48 -6.84 -8.26
N TYR A 235 8.70 -7.85 -8.65
CA TYR A 235 7.98 -8.73 -7.70
C TYR A 235 8.88 -9.52 -6.73
N THR A 236 10.21 -9.52 -6.94
CA THR A 236 11.20 -10.14 -6.05
C THR A 236 12.05 -9.13 -5.29
N SER A 237 11.73 -7.84 -5.41
CA SER A 237 12.44 -6.73 -4.77
C SER A 237 11.62 -6.18 -3.61
N GLN A 238 10.97 -7.03 -2.81
CA GLN A 238 9.99 -6.64 -1.79
C GLN A 238 10.54 -5.79 -0.63
N ASN A 239 11.84 -5.48 -0.60
CA ASN A 239 12.47 -4.60 0.39
C ASN A 239 12.24 -5.09 1.83
N THR A 240 13.08 -6.05 2.21
CA THR A 240 12.98 -6.78 3.49
C THR A 240 13.19 -5.90 4.72
N GLY A 241 13.96 -4.82 4.59
CA GLY A 241 14.28 -3.92 5.70
C GLY A 241 13.20 -2.91 6.07
N ARG A 242 12.04 -2.90 5.40
CA ARG A 242 10.95 -1.94 5.68
C ARG A 242 10.26 -2.27 7.00
N LEU A 243 10.03 -1.24 7.80
CA LEU A 243 9.30 -1.31 9.07
C LEU A 243 8.45 -0.05 9.22
N GLN A 244 7.16 -0.21 9.50
CA GLN A 244 6.31 0.94 9.84
C GLN A 244 6.58 1.36 11.28
N ILE A 245 6.59 2.66 11.54
CA ILE A 245 6.61 3.25 12.88
C ILE A 245 5.26 3.91 13.10
N GLN A 246 4.59 3.56 14.19
CA GLN A 246 3.34 4.19 14.64
C GLN A 246 3.52 4.71 16.06
N SER A 247 2.89 5.82 16.44
CA SER A 247 2.96 6.32 17.83
C SER A 247 2.13 5.48 18.80
N LEU A 248 2.67 5.12 19.98
CA LEU A 248 1.89 4.83 21.20
C LEU A 248 1.68 6.08 22.07
N GLY A 249 2.43 7.15 21.81
CA GLY A 249 2.41 8.40 22.56
C GLY A 249 1.32 9.36 22.11
N ALA A 250 1.44 10.63 22.52
CA ALA A 250 0.56 11.67 22.02
C ALA A 250 0.81 11.88 20.52
N THR A 251 -0.26 12.11 19.76
CA THR A 251 -0.18 12.32 18.31
C THR A 251 0.66 13.55 17.96
N ALA A 252 0.59 14.60 18.79
CA ALA A 252 1.35 15.84 18.62
C ALA A 252 2.88 15.67 18.77
N ASP A 253 3.33 14.56 19.37
CA ASP A 253 4.76 14.27 19.56
C ASP A 253 5.34 13.43 18.42
N PHE A 254 4.50 12.94 17.50
CA PHE A 254 4.96 12.15 16.36
C PHE A 254 5.69 13.04 15.34
N PRO A 255 6.87 12.63 14.84
CA PRO A 255 7.63 13.45 13.91
C PRO A 255 6.88 13.65 12.59
N VAL A 256 6.95 14.88 12.07
CA VAL A 256 6.53 15.21 10.72
C VAL A 256 7.76 15.11 9.82
N ALA A 257 7.88 14.01 9.08
CA ALA A 257 9.08 13.63 8.37
C ALA A 257 8.82 13.44 6.88
N ASP A 258 9.81 13.79 6.06
CA ASP A 258 9.85 13.50 4.63
C ASP A 258 10.78 12.32 4.35
N VAL A 259 10.69 11.76 3.13
CA VAL A 259 11.62 10.73 2.68
C VAL A 259 13.07 11.24 2.73
N GLY A 260 13.97 10.42 3.24
CA GLY A 260 15.38 10.76 3.40
C GLY A 260 15.75 11.37 4.75
N ASP A 261 14.78 11.83 5.54
CA ASP A 261 15.00 12.19 6.94
C ASP A 261 15.46 10.98 7.76
N THR A 262 16.04 11.20 8.93
CA THR A 262 16.54 10.14 9.81
C THR A 262 15.97 10.27 11.22
N LEU A 263 15.45 9.17 11.78
CA LEU A 263 15.17 9.06 13.20
C LEU A 263 16.46 8.69 13.94
N ARG A 264 17.13 9.68 14.52
CA ARG A 264 18.40 9.55 15.24
C ARG A 264 18.23 9.02 16.66
N GLY A 265 19.12 8.14 17.07
CA GLY A 265 19.01 7.42 18.32
C GLY A 265 18.00 6.28 18.23
N THR A 266 17.48 5.87 19.39
CA THR A 266 16.63 4.67 19.51
C THR A 266 15.16 5.01 19.30
N THR A 267 14.53 4.29 18.36
CA THR A 267 13.07 4.12 18.28
C THR A 267 12.73 2.73 18.76
N ALA A 268 11.82 2.60 19.73
CA ALA A 268 11.49 1.33 20.37
C ALA A 268 10.03 1.23 20.80
N GLY A 269 9.53 0.00 20.87
CA GLY A 269 8.17 -0.34 21.27
C GLY A 269 7.79 -1.76 20.85
N PRO A 270 6.59 -2.23 21.23
CA PRO A 270 6.08 -3.53 20.80
C PRO A 270 5.96 -3.61 19.27
N LEU A 271 6.28 -4.78 18.71
CA LEU A 271 6.00 -5.10 17.31
C LEU A 271 4.54 -5.57 17.17
N ASP A 272 3.83 -5.04 16.20
CA ASP A 272 2.42 -5.31 15.92
C ASP A 272 2.23 -5.52 14.40
N TYR A 273 1.01 -5.83 14.00
CA TYR A 273 0.60 -5.92 12.60
C TYR A 273 -0.72 -5.16 12.39
N THR A 274 -0.87 -4.46 11.27
CA THR A 274 -2.04 -3.59 11.06
C THR A 274 -2.90 -4.04 9.88
N GLN A 275 -4.11 -3.47 9.78
CA GLN A 275 -5.03 -3.78 8.69
C GLN A 275 -4.50 -3.35 7.31
N TYR A 276 -3.59 -2.37 7.30
CA TYR A 276 -2.93 -1.89 6.09
C TYR A 276 -1.67 -2.68 5.76
N GLY A 277 -1.43 -3.82 6.43
CA GLY A 277 -0.30 -4.72 6.19
C GLY A 277 1.03 -4.16 6.68
N GLY A 278 2.07 -5.01 6.67
CA GLY A 278 3.38 -4.68 7.22
C GLY A 278 3.48 -4.85 8.73
N TYR A 279 4.69 -5.18 9.19
CA TYR A 279 4.99 -5.15 10.61
C TYR A 279 5.24 -3.71 11.06
N THR A 280 4.72 -3.41 12.24
CA THR A 280 4.65 -2.06 12.80
C THR A 280 5.30 -2.03 14.16
N LEU A 281 6.32 -1.20 14.34
CA LEU A 281 6.84 -0.87 15.65
C LEU A 281 5.95 0.23 16.24
N VAL A 282 5.14 -0.13 17.23
CA VAL A 282 4.25 0.81 17.92
C VAL A 282 5.06 1.51 19.01
N ALA A 283 5.63 2.66 18.66
CA ALA A 283 6.70 3.30 19.39
C ALA A 283 6.23 3.98 20.68
N ASN A 284 6.78 3.56 21.82
CA ASN A 284 6.71 4.29 23.09
C ASN A 284 7.90 5.25 23.27
N ARG A 285 8.92 5.11 22.41
CA ARG A 285 10.08 5.99 22.30
C ARG A 285 10.42 6.15 20.83
N ILE A 286 10.59 7.39 20.38
CA ILE A 286 10.95 7.71 19.00
C ILE A 286 12.29 8.46 18.99
N GLY A 287 13.15 8.12 18.04
CA GLY A 287 14.40 8.84 17.78
C GLY A 287 14.14 10.30 17.38
N ALA A 288 15.11 11.17 17.63
CA ALA A 288 15.01 12.58 17.22
C ALA A 288 15.04 12.68 15.69
N LEU A 289 14.09 13.39 15.10
CA LEU A 289 14.08 13.62 13.66
C LEU A 289 15.24 14.55 13.25
N GLU A 290 16.06 14.09 12.32
CA GLU A 290 17.06 14.89 11.62
C GLU A 290 16.67 15.00 10.14
N SER A 291 16.56 16.23 9.64
CA SER A 291 16.16 16.45 8.25
C SER A 291 17.26 16.01 7.27
N GLY A 292 16.86 15.31 6.21
CA GLY A 292 17.68 14.97 5.05
C GLY A 292 17.80 16.11 4.04
N GLY A 293 17.07 17.22 4.22
CA GLY A 293 17.09 18.38 3.34
C GLY A 293 16.47 18.13 1.96
N LEU A 294 15.48 17.22 1.89
CA LEU A 294 14.77 16.92 0.65
C LEU A 294 14.09 18.19 0.11
N ARG A 295 14.09 18.36 -1.22
CA ARG A 295 13.42 19.47 -1.88
C ARG A 295 12.55 18.95 -3.01
N ARG A 296 11.34 19.50 -3.15
CA ARG A 296 10.43 19.23 -4.26
C ARG A 296 11.14 19.49 -5.58
N ALA A 297 11.06 18.55 -6.50
CA ALA A 297 11.73 18.61 -7.79
C ALA A 297 11.05 19.61 -8.73
N SER A 298 11.80 20.09 -9.71
CA SER A 298 11.26 20.78 -10.87
C SER A 298 11.94 20.24 -12.11
N THR A 299 11.23 20.18 -13.21
CA THR A 299 11.81 19.84 -14.51
C THR A 299 12.29 21.09 -15.27
N ARG A 300 12.90 20.89 -16.43
CA ARG A 300 13.21 21.98 -17.37
C ARG A 300 12.01 22.32 -18.25
N LYS A 301 11.99 23.56 -18.74
CA LYS A 301 11.06 23.99 -19.78
C LYS A 301 11.39 23.29 -21.12
N GLN A 302 10.36 23.00 -21.90
CA GLN A 302 10.47 22.58 -23.29
C GLN A 302 11.07 23.70 -24.16
N SER A 303 11.90 23.31 -25.13
CA SER A 303 12.37 24.23 -26.16
C SER A 303 11.26 24.53 -27.19
N ARG A 304 11.53 25.42 -28.15
CA ARG A 304 10.55 25.82 -29.18
C ARG A 304 10.16 24.67 -30.12
N ASP A 305 11.05 23.70 -30.30
CA ASP A 305 10.86 22.57 -31.22
C ASP A 305 10.47 21.28 -30.49
N GLU A 306 10.35 21.31 -29.16
CA GLU A 306 9.91 20.18 -28.36
C GLU A 306 8.46 20.36 -27.93
N LEU A 307 7.66 19.32 -28.08
CA LEU A 307 6.35 19.20 -27.46
C LEU A 307 6.51 18.60 -26.06
N ALA A 308 5.99 19.28 -25.03
CA ALA A 308 5.87 18.74 -23.67
C ALA A 308 4.47 18.17 -23.41
N VAL A 309 4.40 16.90 -23.03
CA VAL A 309 3.17 16.20 -22.68
C VAL A 309 3.32 15.62 -21.27
N ALA A 310 2.48 16.05 -20.34
CA ALA A 310 2.52 15.64 -18.94
C ALA A 310 1.27 14.83 -18.55
N THR A 311 1.39 14.06 -17.47
CA THR A 311 0.28 13.38 -16.79
C THR A 311 0.28 13.77 -15.32
N TYR A 312 -0.89 14.00 -14.73
CA TYR A 312 -1.01 14.43 -13.35
C TYR A 312 -2.39 14.07 -12.76
N ASN A 313 -2.38 13.12 -11.84
CA ASN A 313 -3.50 12.83 -10.96
C ASN A 313 -3.62 13.91 -9.88
N VAL A 314 -4.78 14.57 -9.81
CA VAL A 314 -5.04 15.69 -8.88
C VAL A 314 -5.95 15.34 -7.69
N GLU A 315 -6.15 14.04 -7.40
CA GLU A 315 -6.81 13.53 -6.18
C GLU A 315 -8.23 14.09 -5.93
N ASN A 316 -9.19 13.63 -6.73
CA ASN A 316 -10.62 13.95 -6.74
C ASN A 316 -10.96 15.45 -6.81
N LEU A 317 -10.12 16.27 -7.43
CA LEU A 317 -10.24 17.73 -7.40
C LEU A 317 -11.64 18.23 -7.81
N ASP A 318 -12.31 18.93 -6.89
CA ASP A 318 -13.65 19.52 -7.05
C ASP A 318 -13.72 20.97 -6.53
N PRO A 319 -14.77 21.76 -6.84
CA PRO A 319 -14.81 23.19 -6.49
C PRO A 319 -14.78 23.51 -4.99
N SER A 320 -15.02 22.56 -4.10
CA SER A 320 -14.91 22.69 -2.65
C SER A 320 -13.46 22.62 -2.14
N ASP A 321 -12.53 22.07 -2.92
CA ASP A 321 -11.14 21.93 -2.52
C ASP A 321 -10.39 23.25 -2.39
N THR A 322 -9.38 23.21 -1.51
CA THR A 322 -8.47 24.33 -1.23
C THR A 322 -7.14 24.22 -1.97
N THR A 323 -6.88 23.11 -2.66
CA THR A 323 -5.59 22.75 -3.28
C THR A 323 -5.36 23.33 -4.69
N PHE A 324 -6.36 23.99 -5.31
CA PHE A 324 -6.24 24.55 -6.67
C PHE A 324 -4.99 25.41 -6.89
N ALA A 325 -4.67 26.29 -5.94
CA ALA A 325 -3.49 27.14 -6.04
C ALA A 325 -2.18 26.33 -6.00
N ALA A 326 -2.16 25.24 -5.24
CA ALA A 326 -1.01 24.35 -5.13
C ALA A 326 -0.84 23.49 -6.39
N HIS A 327 -1.92 22.91 -6.94
CA HIS A 327 -1.87 22.20 -8.23
C HIS A 327 -1.47 23.14 -9.38
N ALA A 328 -2.01 24.36 -9.40
CA ALA A 328 -1.60 25.39 -10.36
C ALA A 328 -0.10 25.72 -10.24
N ALA A 329 0.40 25.91 -9.02
CA ALA A 329 1.82 26.15 -8.77
C ALA A 329 2.68 24.96 -9.22
N ALA A 330 2.23 23.71 -8.99
CA ALA A 330 2.91 22.51 -9.48
C ALA A 330 3.00 22.48 -11.02
N ILE A 331 1.89 22.76 -11.72
CA ILE A 331 1.85 22.81 -13.18
C ILE A 331 2.79 23.91 -13.73
N VAL A 332 2.80 25.09 -13.12
CA VAL A 332 3.57 26.24 -13.61
C VAL A 332 5.05 26.17 -13.23
N ASN A 333 5.34 25.91 -11.96
CA ASN A 333 6.69 26.04 -11.40
C ASN A 333 7.48 24.74 -11.46
N ASN A 334 6.84 23.60 -11.17
CA ASN A 334 7.48 22.30 -11.10
C ASN A 334 7.49 21.59 -12.45
N LEU A 335 6.35 21.53 -13.15
CA LEU A 335 6.23 20.95 -14.50
C LEU A 335 6.62 21.93 -15.63
N ARG A 336 6.79 23.22 -15.31
CA ARG A 336 7.21 24.28 -16.24
C ARG A 336 6.22 24.57 -17.37
N SER A 337 4.92 24.47 -17.08
CA SER A 337 3.81 24.69 -18.02
C SER A 337 3.95 23.85 -19.30
N PRO A 338 3.72 22.52 -19.23
CA PRO A 338 3.71 21.64 -20.39
C PRO A 338 2.77 22.13 -21.49
N ASP A 339 3.00 21.72 -22.74
CA ASP A 339 2.13 22.12 -23.84
C ASP A 339 0.79 21.39 -23.79
N ILE A 340 0.78 20.15 -23.29
CA ILE A 340 -0.39 19.30 -23.02
C ILE A 340 -0.24 18.72 -21.61
N VAL A 341 -1.32 18.70 -20.83
CA VAL A 341 -1.43 17.99 -19.55
C VAL A 341 -2.64 17.07 -19.62
N SER A 342 -2.42 15.77 -19.46
CA SER A 342 -3.46 14.79 -19.12
C SER A 342 -3.70 14.89 -17.61
N LEU A 343 -4.92 15.22 -17.23
CA LEU A 343 -5.35 15.23 -15.84
C LEU A 343 -6.18 13.98 -15.57
N GLU A 344 -5.89 13.33 -14.46
CA GLU A 344 -6.69 12.27 -13.87
C GLU A 344 -7.36 12.79 -12.59
N GLU A 345 -8.40 12.11 -12.12
CA GLU A 345 -9.10 12.49 -10.88
C GLU A 345 -9.77 13.89 -10.92
N ILE A 346 -10.31 14.31 -12.07
CA ILE A 346 -11.14 15.53 -12.16
C ILE A 346 -12.60 15.20 -11.83
N GLN A 347 -13.13 15.86 -10.80
CA GLN A 347 -14.47 15.61 -10.28
C GLN A 347 -15.54 16.57 -10.84
N ASP A 348 -16.80 16.24 -10.57
CA ASP A 348 -17.97 17.00 -10.97
C ASP A 348 -17.99 18.41 -10.36
N ASP A 349 -18.82 19.28 -10.93
CA ASP A 349 -19.03 20.66 -10.49
C ASP A 349 -19.59 20.76 -9.05
N ASN A 350 -20.05 19.64 -8.48
CA ASN A 350 -20.61 19.52 -7.14
C ASN A 350 -19.85 18.50 -6.26
N GLY A 351 -18.66 18.05 -6.67
CA GLY A 351 -17.88 17.04 -5.95
C GLY A 351 -18.53 15.65 -5.97
N ALA A 352 -18.46 14.93 -4.85
CA ALA A 352 -19.06 13.59 -4.69
C ALA A 352 -20.57 13.60 -4.39
N THR A 353 -21.25 14.73 -4.58
CA THR A 353 -22.69 14.84 -4.28
C THR A 353 -23.51 14.09 -5.33
N ASP A 354 -24.13 13.00 -4.94
CA ASP A 354 -24.94 12.14 -5.82
C ASP A 354 -26.33 12.76 -6.14
N ASP A 355 -26.34 13.74 -7.05
CA ASP A 355 -27.55 14.43 -7.53
C ASP A 355 -27.78 14.35 -9.05
N GLY A 356 -26.93 13.59 -9.76
CA GLY A 356 -26.97 13.43 -11.21
C GLY A 356 -26.12 14.43 -12.00
N THR A 357 -25.39 15.34 -11.33
CA THR A 357 -24.41 16.23 -11.98
C THR A 357 -23.24 15.41 -12.52
N VAL A 358 -22.93 15.59 -13.81
CA VAL A 358 -21.82 14.91 -14.50
C VAL A 358 -20.86 15.87 -15.21
N THR A 359 -21.07 17.18 -15.05
CA THR A 359 -20.24 18.21 -15.70
C THR A 359 -19.08 18.60 -14.80
N ALA A 360 -17.93 18.96 -15.38
CA ALA A 360 -16.74 19.43 -14.66
C ALA A 360 -16.28 20.86 -15.07
N GLY A 361 -17.19 21.65 -15.63
CA GLY A 361 -16.87 22.97 -16.18
C GLY A 361 -16.40 23.98 -15.14
N VAL A 362 -17.01 23.98 -13.96
CA VAL A 362 -16.64 24.83 -12.82
C VAL A 362 -15.29 24.40 -12.26
N THR A 363 -15.09 23.11 -12.05
CA THR A 363 -13.81 22.52 -11.60
C THR A 363 -12.67 22.94 -12.52
N MET A 364 -12.85 22.73 -13.83
CA MET A 364 -11.84 23.07 -14.83
C MET A 364 -11.59 24.58 -14.94
N ALA A 365 -12.65 25.40 -14.87
CA ALA A 365 -12.50 26.86 -14.89
C ALA A 365 -11.68 27.35 -13.69
N LYS A 366 -11.97 26.84 -12.48
CA LYS A 366 -11.26 27.21 -11.24
C LYS A 366 -9.78 26.82 -11.32
N LEU A 367 -9.45 25.64 -11.85
CA LEU A 367 -8.05 25.22 -12.06
C LEU A 367 -7.33 26.09 -13.10
N ILE A 368 -7.95 26.38 -14.24
CA ILE A 368 -7.35 27.22 -15.28
C ILE A 368 -7.11 28.64 -14.77
N ASP A 369 -8.06 29.21 -14.02
CA ASP A 369 -7.90 30.55 -13.44
C ASP A 369 -6.79 30.57 -12.38
N ALA A 370 -6.67 29.52 -11.57
CA ALA A 370 -5.54 29.36 -10.64
C ALA A 370 -4.19 29.24 -11.39
N ILE A 371 -4.13 28.50 -12.50
CA ILE A 371 -2.92 28.40 -13.35
C ILE A 371 -2.54 29.78 -13.91
N VAL A 372 -3.50 30.56 -14.40
CA VAL A 372 -3.26 31.93 -14.87
C VAL A 372 -2.75 32.81 -13.73
N ALA A 373 -3.36 32.72 -12.54
CA ALA A 373 -2.94 33.48 -11.37
C ALA A 373 -1.52 33.10 -10.91
N ALA A 374 -1.10 31.84 -11.07
CA ALA A 374 0.26 31.38 -10.81
C ALA A 374 1.28 31.81 -11.90
N GLY A 375 0.85 32.49 -12.96
CA GLY A 375 1.70 32.96 -14.06
C GLY A 375 1.83 31.97 -15.23
N GLY A 376 0.99 30.93 -15.26
CA GLY A 376 0.89 29.97 -16.35
C GLY A 376 0.07 30.47 -17.55
N PRO A 377 0.01 29.69 -18.63
CA PRO A 377 -0.85 30.01 -19.77
C PRO A 377 -2.32 29.80 -19.39
N ARG A 378 -3.22 30.53 -20.07
CA ARG A 378 -4.63 30.16 -20.08
C ARG A 378 -4.81 28.94 -20.98
N TYR A 379 -4.78 27.76 -20.38
CA TYR A 379 -5.02 26.51 -21.08
C TYR A 379 -6.44 26.46 -21.65
N GLU A 380 -6.57 25.91 -22.84
CA GLU A 380 -7.84 25.34 -23.30
C GLU A 380 -7.95 23.90 -22.82
N TRP A 381 -9.17 23.35 -22.80
CA TRP A 381 -9.39 21.99 -22.30
C TRP A 381 -10.42 21.20 -23.10
N ARG A 382 -10.32 19.86 -23.03
CA ARG A 382 -11.30 18.91 -23.59
C ARG A 382 -11.50 17.74 -22.64
N SER A 383 -12.75 17.33 -22.47
CA SER A 383 -13.15 16.10 -21.79
C SER A 383 -14.47 15.60 -22.41
N ILE A 384 -14.94 14.44 -21.96
CA ILE A 384 -16.27 13.90 -22.27
C ILE A 384 -16.93 13.56 -20.95
N ASP A 385 -18.03 14.24 -20.65
CA ASP A 385 -18.84 13.99 -19.45
C ASP A 385 -19.25 12.51 -19.37
N PRO A 386 -19.09 11.86 -18.22
CA PRO A 386 -19.55 10.49 -18.00
C PRO A 386 -21.07 10.32 -18.11
N VAL A 387 -21.50 9.05 -18.10
CA VAL A 387 -22.87 8.73 -17.70
C VAL A 387 -22.88 8.58 -16.18
N ASN A 388 -23.86 9.17 -15.50
CA ASN A 388 -23.97 9.16 -14.03
C ASN A 388 -23.76 7.75 -13.46
N ASP A 389 -22.84 7.61 -12.51
CA ASP A 389 -22.48 6.39 -11.79
C ASP A 389 -21.95 5.23 -12.66
N GLN A 390 -21.66 5.48 -13.94
CA GLN A 390 -21.18 4.43 -14.85
C GLN A 390 -19.65 4.46 -15.04
N ASP A 391 -19.00 5.53 -14.62
CA ASP A 391 -17.54 5.63 -14.56
C ASP A 391 -17.19 5.46 -13.07
N GLY A 392 -16.41 4.42 -12.71
CA GLY A 392 -16.12 4.16 -11.31
C GLY A 392 -15.20 5.19 -10.67
N GLY A 393 -14.94 5.10 -9.37
CA GLY A 393 -14.14 6.07 -8.63
C GLY A 393 -14.72 6.29 -7.24
N GLU A 394 -14.66 7.53 -6.77
CA GLU A 394 -15.35 7.98 -5.58
C GLU A 394 -16.87 7.79 -5.71
N PRO A 395 -17.53 7.13 -4.74
CA PRO A 395 -18.98 6.97 -4.74
C PRO A 395 -19.73 8.31 -4.79
N GLY A 396 -20.72 8.43 -5.69
CA GLY A 396 -21.54 9.62 -5.87
C GLY A 396 -20.95 10.69 -6.79
N GLY A 397 -19.67 10.58 -7.15
CA GLY A 397 -19.03 11.42 -8.16
C GLY A 397 -18.68 10.66 -9.43
N ASN A 398 -18.34 11.39 -10.50
CA ASN A 398 -18.06 10.87 -11.82
C ASN A 398 -16.66 11.22 -12.31
N ILE A 399 -15.62 10.86 -11.56
CA ILE A 399 -14.23 11.14 -11.93
C ILE A 399 -13.92 10.86 -13.40
N ARG A 400 -13.19 11.78 -14.04
CA ARG A 400 -12.82 11.68 -15.45
C ARG A 400 -11.38 12.08 -15.74
N GLN A 401 -10.98 11.81 -16.98
CA GLN A 401 -9.77 12.37 -17.58
C GLN A 401 -10.11 13.69 -18.27
N ALA A 402 -9.18 14.64 -18.25
CA ALA A 402 -9.29 15.87 -19.02
C ALA A 402 -7.95 16.24 -19.64
N PHE A 403 -7.98 16.81 -20.84
CA PHE A 403 -6.81 17.46 -21.42
C PHE A 403 -6.82 18.94 -21.09
N LEU A 404 -5.69 19.48 -20.62
CA LEU A 404 -5.33 20.89 -20.75
C LEU A 404 -4.31 21.04 -21.88
N PHE A 405 -4.41 22.07 -22.70
CA PHE A 405 -3.41 22.35 -23.75
C PHE A 405 -3.23 23.84 -24.04
N ASN A 406 -1.98 24.24 -24.28
CA ASN A 406 -1.61 25.63 -24.45
C ASN A 406 -1.86 26.04 -25.91
N PRO A 407 -2.91 26.83 -26.21
CA PRO A 407 -3.28 27.15 -27.60
C PRO A 407 -2.23 28.00 -28.32
N ALA A 408 -1.32 28.65 -27.60
CA ALA A 408 -0.20 29.38 -28.19
C ALA A 408 0.90 28.46 -28.76
N ARG A 409 0.84 27.15 -28.47
CA ARG A 409 1.89 26.18 -28.75
C ARG A 409 1.41 24.98 -29.53
N VAL A 410 0.22 24.49 -29.22
CA VAL A 410 -0.37 23.30 -29.83
C VAL A 410 -1.84 23.56 -30.10
N SER A 411 -2.36 23.05 -31.20
CA SER A 411 -3.80 23.08 -31.49
C SER A 411 -4.41 21.70 -31.28
N PHE A 412 -5.67 21.67 -30.85
CA PHE A 412 -6.48 20.46 -30.78
C PHE A 412 -7.31 20.32 -32.06
N THR A 413 -7.37 19.12 -32.66
CA THR A 413 -8.25 18.86 -33.80
C THR A 413 -9.62 18.45 -33.28
N ASP A 414 -10.57 19.39 -33.26
CA ASP A 414 -11.96 19.07 -32.92
C ASP A 414 -12.66 18.35 -34.08
N ARG A 415 -13.21 17.16 -33.79
CA ARG A 415 -14.04 16.39 -34.72
C ARG A 415 -15.30 15.91 -33.99
N PRO A 416 -16.50 16.30 -34.46
CA PRO A 416 -17.75 15.97 -33.80
C PRO A 416 -18.02 14.45 -33.82
N GLY A 417 -18.94 14.01 -32.95
CA GLY A 417 -19.39 12.62 -32.89
C GLY A 417 -18.83 11.82 -31.70
N GLY A 418 -17.96 12.42 -30.88
CA GLY A 418 -17.55 11.85 -29.59
C GLY A 418 -18.64 12.05 -28.54
N GLY A 419 -18.81 11.06 -27.65
CA GLY A 419 -19.77 11.11 -26.55
C GLY A 419 -19.50 10.01 -25.53
N SER A 420 -20.21 10.05 -24.40
CA SER A 420 -19.97 9.18 -23.23
C SER A 420 -20.08 7.68 -23.55
N THR A 421 -20.93 7.32 -24.51
CA THR A 421 -21.22 5.94 -24.94
C THR A 421 -20.80 5.65 -26.39
N THR A 422 -20.18 6.60 -27.08
CA THR A 422 -19.79 6.45 -28.49
C THR A 422 -18.30 6.18 -28.60
N ALA A 423 -17.96 5.02 -29.15
CA ALA A 423 -16.57 4.62 -29.39
C ALA A 423 -15.90 5.52 -30.43
N VAL A 424 -14.70 5.98 -30.12
CA VAL A 424 -13.79 6.55 -31.11
C VAL A 424 -13.17 5.42 -31.94
N GLY A 425 -13.14 5.60 -33.26
CA GLY A 425 -12.46 4.73 -34.19
C GLY A 425 -11.31 5.43 -34.88
N VAL A 426 -10.61 4.67 -35.73
CA VAL A 426 -9.52 5.17 -36.57
C VAL A 426 -9.98 5.24 -38.02
N THR A 427 -9.70 6.36 -38.68
CA THR A 427 -9.98 6.61 -40.10
C THR A 427 -8.75 7.14 -40.83
N ARG A 428 -8.88 7.36 -42.15
CA ARG A 428 -7.82 7.93 -43.00
C ARG A 428 -8.31 9.23 -43.61
N VAL A 429 -7.57 10.32 -43.36
CA VAL A 429 -7.81 11.64 -43.94
C VAL A 429 -6.58 12.07 -44.71
N HIS A 430 -6.72 12.35 -46.01
CA HIS A 430 -5.60 12.73 -46.89
C HIS A 430 -4.36 11.81 -46.77
N GLY A 431 -4.60 10.50 -46.69
CA GLY A 431 -3.54 9.49 -46.59
C GLY A 431 -2.93 9.30 -45.19
N ARG A 432 -3.19 10.21 -44.23
CA ARG A 432 -2.73 10.11 -42.84
C ARG A 432 -3.80 9.52 -41.94
N VAL A 433 -3.36 8.96 -40.82
CA VAL A 433 -4.28 8.48 -39.79
C VAL A 433 -5.00 9.67 -39.11
N ALA A 434 -6.26 9.47 -38.78
CA ALA A 434 -7.08 10.40 -37.98
C ALA A 434 -8.06 9.59 -37.13
N LEU A 435 -8.61 10.17 -36.08
CA LEU A 435 -9.70 9.66 -35.29
C LEU A 435 -11.04 9.98 -35.95
N THR A 436 -12.06 9.15 -35.72
CA THR A 436 -13.43 9.39 -36.21
C THR A 436 -14.14 10.50 -35.43
N SER A 437 -13.71 10.75 -34.19
CA SER A 437 -14.11 11.86 -33.32
C SER A 437 -12.92 12.27 -32.44
N SER A 438 -12.84 13.54 -32.06
CA SER A 438 -11.78 14.07 -31.22
C SER A 438 -12.33 15.30 -30.47
N PRO A 439 -12.45 15.26 -29.14
CA PRO A 439 -12.13 14.11 -28.28
C PRO A 439 -13.06 12.91 -28.51
N GLY A 440 -12.64 11.72 -28.08
CA GLY A 440 -13.43 10.49 -28.17
C GLY A 440 -13.06 9.47 -27.08
N ARG A 441 -13.97 8.54 -26.74
CA ARG A 441 -13.73 7.49 -25.73
C ARG A 441 -13.31 6.18 -26.39
N VAL A 442 -12.28 5.52 -25.86
CA VAL A 442 -11.81 4.22 -26.36
C VAL A 442 -12.75 3.12 -25.89
N ASP A 443 -13.49 2.53 -26.85
CA ASP A 443 -14.48 1.45 -26.66
C ASP A 443 -15.28 1.52 -25.34
N PRO A 444 -16.08 2.58 -25.11
CA PRO A 444 -16.75 2.84 -23.83
C PRO A 444 -17.79 1.77 -23.42
N ALA A 445 -18.14 0.84 -24.31
CA ALA A 445 -19.07 -0.25 -24.06
C ALA A 445 -18.39 -1.56 -23.65
N SER A 446 -17.06 -1.65 -23.73
CA SER A 446 -16.30 -2.84 -23.33
C SER A 446 -16.46 -3.14 -21.84
N GLU A 447 -16.51 -4.44 -21.50
CA GLU A 447 -16.54 -4.90 -20.11
C GLU A 447 -15.28 -4.50 -19.32
N ALA A 448 -14.18 -4.19 -20.01
CA ALA A 448 -12.96 -3.65 -19.42
C ALA A 448 -13.22 -2.41 -18.55
N TRP A 449 -14.24 -1.62 -18.91
CA TRP A 449 -14.55 -0.35 -18.26
C TRP A 449 -15.70 -0.42 -17.26
N LYS A 450 -16.18 -1.63 -16.93
CA LYS A 450 -17.25 -1.79 -15.93
C LYS A 450 -16.81 -1.18 -14.60
N SER A 451 -17.55 -0.19 -14.11
CA SER A 451 -17.22 0.55 -12.88
C SER A 451 -15.79 1.09 -12.89
N SER A 452 -15.32 1.58 -14.04
CA SER A 452 -14.00 2.19 -14.22
C SER A 452 -14.07 3.33 -15.22
N ARG A 453 -13.08 4.22 -15.17
CA ARG A 453 -12.94 5.34 -16.11
C ARG A 453 -12.65 4.81 -17.51
N LYS A 454 -13.22 5.49 -18.52
CA LYS A 454 -13.08 5.16 -19.94
C LYS A 454 -12.06 6.11 -20.59
N PRO A 455 -10.99 5.62 -21.23
CA PRO A 455 -9.92 6.47 -21.72
C PRO A 455 -10.38 7.55 -22.70
N LEU A 456 -9.79 8.74 -22.58
CA LEU A 456 -10.04 9.88 -23.46
C LEU A 456 -8.93 9.97 -24.51
N ALA A 457 -9.29 9.86 -25.79
CA ALA A 457 -8.38 10.03 -26.92
C ALA A 457 -8.57 11.40 -27.57
N GLY A 458 -7.46 12.02 -27.99
CA GLY A 458 -7.46 13.31 -28.67
C GLY A 458 -6.35 13.44 -29.71
N GLU A 459 -6.63 14.25 -30.74
CA GLU A 459 -5.67 14.65 -31.77
C GLU A 459 -5.10 16.04 -31.50
N PHE A 460 -3.78 16.13 -31.39
CA PHE A 460 -3.06 17.38 -31.25
C PHE A 460 -2.21 17.64 -32.47
N VAL A 461 -2.02 18.90 -32.85
CA VAL A 461 -1.14 19.32 -33.94
C VAL A 461 -0.09 20.28 -33.42
N PHE A 462 1.17 19.90 -33.58
CA PHE A 462 2.34 20.67 -33.20
C PHE A 462 3.28 20.83 -34.41
N HIS A 463 3.56 22.06 -34.84
CA HIS A 463 4.35 22.36 -36.05
C HIS A 463 3.90 21.54 -37.29
N GLY A 464 2.60 21.33 -37.46
CA GLY A 464 2.01 20.57 -38.56
C GLY A 464 2.14 19.05 -38.44
N ARG A 465 2.64 18.53 -37.32
CA ARG A 465 2.70 17.10 -37.00
C ARG A 465 1.57 16.72 -36.05
N THR A 466 0.86 15.64 -36.38
CA THR A 466 -0.22 15.10 -35.54
C THR A 466 0.35 14.18 -34.47
N VAL A 467 -0.06 14.40 -33.22
CA VAL A 467 0.25 13.55 -32.07
C VAL A 467 -1.07 13.06 -31.49
N PHE A 468 -1.19 11.74 -31.32
CA PHE A 468 -2.34 11.11 -30.68
C PHE A 468 -2.06 10.93 -29.19
N VAL A 469 -2.93 11.46 -28.35
CA VAL A 469 -2.79 11.40 -26.90
C VAL A 469 -3.99 10.65 -26.33
N ILE A 470 -3.73 9.62 -25.52
CA ILE A 470 -4.74 8.76 -24.90
C ILE A 470 -4.56 8.87 -23.38
N ALA A 471 -5.42 9.64 -22.72
CA ALA A 471 -5.45 9.77 -21.26
C ALA A 471 -6.17 8.57 -20.65
N ASN A 472 -5.52 7.91 -19.70
CA ASN A 472 -5.99 6.69 -19.06
C ASN A 472 -6.10 6.89 -17.56
N HIS A 473 -7.04 6.17 -16.95
CA HIS A 473 -7.07 5.98 -15.51
C HIS A 473 -7.65 4.59 -15.25
N PHE A 474 -6.78 3.60 -15.07
CA PHE A 474 -7.17 2.21 -14.95
C PHE A 474 -7.72 1.89 -13.57
N ALA A 475 -8.37 0.73 -13.46
CA ALA A 475 -8.94 0.26 -12.20
C ALA A 475 -7.86 0.14 -11.11
N SER A 476 -8.19 0.64 -9.91
CA SER A 476 -7.26 0.69 -8.78
C SER A 476 -6.79 -0.71 -8.37
N LYS A 477 -5.68 -0.75 -7.62
CA LYS A 477 -5.16 -1.99 -7.02
C LYS A 477 -5.97 -2.47 -5.81
N GLY A 478 -7.10 -1.83 -5.52
CA GLY A 478 -8.02 -2.21 -4.46
C GLY A 478 -8.44 -3.68 -4.57
N GLY A 479 -8.38 -4.39 -3.44
CA GLY A 479 -8.66 -5.83 -3.37
C GLY A 479 -7.46 -6.74 -3.66
N ASP A 480 -6.34 -6.22 -4.17
CA ASP A 480 -5.08 -6.97 -4.19
C ASP A 480 -4.56 -7.15 -2.76
N GLN A 481 -3.92 -8.29 -2.52
CA GLN A 481 -3.32 -8.60 -1.22
C GLN A 481 -1.96 -7.92 -1.06
N GLY A 482 -1.67 -7.47 0.16
CA GLY A 482 -0.40 -6.84 0.51
C GLY A 482 0.79 -7.79 0.42
N LEU A 483 2.02 -7.25 0.40
CA LEU A 483 3.23 -8.07 0.30
C LEU A 483 3.40 -9.02 1.49
N THR A 484 2.93 -8.62 2.68
CA THR A 484 2.94 -9.41 3.91
C THR A 484 1.73 -10.35 4.06
N ALA A 485 0.93 -10.53 3.00
CA ALA A 485 -0.23 -11.42 3.06
C ALA A 485 0.18 -12.87 3.37
N LYS A 486 -0.74 -13.62 3.95
CA LYS A 486 -0.51 -15.04 4.25
C LYS A 486 -0.47 -15.94 3.03
N TYR A 487 -0.96 -15.47 1.89
CA TYR A 487 -0.86 -16.19 0.63
C TYR A 487 0.36 -15.70 -0.15
N GLN A 488 1.27 -16.62 -0.49
CA GLN A 488 2.52 -16.29 -1.15
C GLN A 488 2.70 -17.10 -2.44
N PRO A 489 2.76 -16.45 -3.63
CA PRO A 489 2.73 -14.99 -3.82
C PRO A 489 1.35 -14.35 -3.52
N PRO A 490 1.31 -13.05 -3.18
CA PRO A 490 0.04 -12.36 -2.91
C PRO A 490 -0.92 -12.43 -4.10
N VAL A 491 -2.20 -12.64 -3.83
CA VAL A 491 -3.25 -12.65 -4.86
C VAL A 491 -3.50 -11.22 -5.35
N ARG A 492 -3.50 -11.03 -6.66
CA ARG A 492 -3.72 -9.72 -7.31
C ARG A 492 -4.97 -9.75 -8.17
N SER A 493 -6.14 -9.90 -7.54
CA SER A 493 -7.40 -10.11 -8.25
C SER A 493 -7.76 -8.95 -9.18
N SER A 494 -7.37 -7.72 -8.84
CA SER A 494 -7.69 -6.53 -9.63
C SER A 494 -6.95 -6.49 -10.98
N GLU A 495 -5.82 -7.21 -11.13
CA GLU A 495 -5.08 -7.28 -12.41
C GLU A 495 -5.94 -7.86 -13.54
N THR A 496 -6.95 -8.69 -13.24
CA THR A 496 -7.84 -9.27 -14.26
C THR A 496 -8.54 -8.20 -15.09
N GLN A 497 -9.10 -7.18 -14.44
CA GLN A 497 -9.76 -6.08 -15.15
C GLN A 497 -8.72 -5.19 -15.85
N ARG A 498 -7.61 -4.85 -15.18
CA ARG A 498 -6.54 -4.06 -15.79
C ARG A 498 -5.95 -4.71 -17.05
N HIS A 499 -5.86 -6.03 -17.12
CA HIS A 499 -5.43 -6.74 -18.32
C HIS A 499 -6.38 -6.53 -19.50
N LEU A 500 -7.70 -6.49 -19.26
CA LEU A 500 -8.69 -6.17 -20.30
C LEU A 500 -8.53 -4.71 -20.74
N GLN A 501 -8.40 -3.78 -19.79
CA GLN A 501 -8.19 -2.36 -20.07
C GLN A 501 -6.92 -2.09 -20.89
N ALA A 502 -5.82 -2.74 -20.52
CA ALA A 502 -4.57 -2.68 -21.28
C ALA A 502 -4.71 -3.24 -22.70
N THR A 503 -5.52 -4.29 -22.86
CA THR A 503 -5.81 -4.89 -24.17
C THR A 503 -6.59 -3.94 -25.07
N GLU A 504 -7.60 -3.25 -24.55
CA GLU A 504 -8.39 -2.29 -25.33
C GLU A 504 -7.54 -1.11 -25.81
N VAL A 505 -6.76 -0.50 -24.90
CA VAL A 505 -5.90 0.63 -25.25
C VAL A 505 -4.82 0.20 -26.25
N ASN A 506 -4.17 -0.94 -26.04
CA ASN A 506 -3.17 -1.44 -26.99
C ASN A 506 -3.78 -1.76 -28.36
N SER A 507 -5.01 -2.29 -28.41
CA SER A 507 -5.72 -2.58 -29.66
C SER A 507 -6.04 -1.30 -30.42
N PHE A 508 -6.50 -0.26 -29.73
CA PHE A 508 -6.72 1.05 -30.33
C PHE A 508 -5.42 1.66 -30.88
N VAL A 509 -4.30 1.55 -30.16
CA VAL A 509 -2.99 1.99 -30.66
C VAL A 509 -2.56 1.19 -31.90
N LYS A 510 -2.80 -0.13 -31.93
CA LYS A 510 -2.53 -0.96 -33.11
C LYS A 510 -3.32 -0.49 -34.32
N ASP A 511 -4.58 -0.08 -34.16
CA ASP A 511 -5.38 0.43 -35.25
C ASP A 511 -4.81 1.74 -35.81
N ILE A 512 -4.32 2.64 -34.94
CA ILE A 512 -3.61 3.85 -35.37
C ILE A 512 -2.35 3.47 -36.18
N LEU A 513 -1.50 2.60 -35.62
CA LEU A 513 -0.22 2.20 -36.22
C LEU A 513 -0.38 1.37 -37.51
N LYS A 514 -1.52 0.68 -37.67
CA LYS A 514 -1.88 -0.03 -38.89
C LYS A 514 -2.14 0.94 -40.05
N VAL A 515 -2.72 2.11 -39.77
CA VAL A 515 -3.00 3.14 -40.78
C VAL A 515 -1.74 3.96 -41.08
N GLN A 516 -0.95 4.29 -40.05
CA GLN A 516 0.31 5.02 -40.14
C GLN A 516 1.34 4.46 -39.13
N ARG A 517 2.34 3.71 -39.64
CA ARG A 517 3.31 2.98 -38.80
C ARG A 517 4.23 3.87 -37.98
N ASP A 518 4.46 5.09 -38.43
CA ASP A 518 5.28 6.13 -37.81
C ASP A 518 4.40 7.19 -37.12
N ALA A 519 3.18 6.86 -36.71
CA ALA A 519 2.35 7.78 -35.93
C ALA A 519 2.96 8.00 -34.54
N ASP A 520 2.98 9.25 -34.10
CA ASP A 520 3.31 9.61 -32.72
C ASP A 520 2.09 9.39 -31.84
N VAL A 521 2.19 8.38 -30.98
CA VAL A 521 1.13 7.99 -30.05
C VAL A 521 1.68 7.99 -28.64
N ILE A 522 0.95 8.62 -27.72
CA ILE A 522 1.26 8.67 -26.30
C ILE A 522 0.04 8.15 -25.56
N ALA A 523 0.19 7.04 -24.84
CA ALA A 523 -0.78 6.56 -23.87
C ALA A 523 -0.24 6.85 -22.48
N LEU A 524 -0.93 7.70 -21.71
CA LEU A 524 -0.45 8.21 -20.43
C LEU A 524 -1.56 8.21 -19.38
N GLY A 525 -1.16 8.28 -18.11
CA GLY A 525 -2.06 8.39 -16.97
C GLY A 525 -1.72 7.46 -15.83
N ASP A 526 -2.64 7.39 -14.86
CA ASP A 526 -2.59 6.40 -13.80
C ASP A 526 -2.99 5.03 -14.37
N ILE A 527 -2.00 4.18 -14.62
CA ILE A 527 -2.18 2.82 -15.13
C ILE A 527 -2.46 1.85 -13.97
N ASN A 528 -2.35 2.30 -12.73
CA ASN A 528 -2.57 1.53 -11.51
C ASN A 528 -1.76 0.22 -11.45
N ASP A 529 -0.59 0.21 -12.10
CA ASP A 529 0.27 -0.95 -12.11
C ASP A 529 1.72 -0.65 -12.46
N PHE A 530 2.59 -1.57 -12.07
CA PHE A 530 4.04 -1.42 -12.20
C PHE A 530 4.50 -1.50 -13.66
N GLU A 531 5.60 -0.85 -14.00
CA GLU A 531 6.18 -0.90 -15.35
C GLU A 531 6.74 -2.30 -15.73
N PHE A 532 6.90 -3.18 -14.74
CA PHE A 532 7.28 -4.58 -14.90
C PHE A 532 6.10 -5.58 -14.82
N SER A 533 4.87 -5.08 -14.63
CA SER A 533 3.69 -5.92 -14.39
C SER A 533 3.21 -6.69 -15.63
N GLY A 534 2.20 -7.54 -15.44
CA GLY A 534 1.43 -8.16 -16.54
C GLY A 534 0.69 -7.12 -17.38
N THR A 535 0.00 -6.19 -16.73
CA THR A 535 -0.73 -5.07 -17.36
C THR A 535 0.17 -4.24 -18.27
N ALA A 536 1.32 -3.78 -17.76
CA ALA A 536 2.25 -2.97 -18.56
C ALA A 536 2.77 -3.73 -19.78
N ARG A 537 3.04 -5.04 -19.65
CA ARG A 537 3.47 -5.89 -20.78
C ARG A 537 2.37 -6.06 -21.84
N ILE A 538 1.09 -6.17 -21.43
CA ILE A 538 -0.04 -6.21 -22.38
C ILE A 538 -0.14 -4.87 -23.11
N LEU A 539 0.00 -3.76 -22.38
CA LEU A 539 -0.09 -2.41 -22.93
C LEU A 539 1.06 -2.12 -23.92
N GLU A 540 2.28 -2.58 -23.63
CA GLU A 540 3.43 -2.52 -24.55
C GLU A 540 3.26 -3.41 -25.80
N GLY A 541 2.49 -4.48 -25.68
CA GLY A 541 2.21 -5.43 -26.75
C GLY A 541 3.48 -6.09 -27.29
N ARG A 542 3.66 -6.08 -28.61
CA ARG A 542 4.86 -6.55 -29.32
C ARG A 542 5.85 -5.41 -29.62
N GLY A 543 5.71 -4.29 -28.92
CA GLY A 543 6.49 -3.07 -29.13
C GLY A 543 5.71 -1.94 -29.77
N GLU A 544 4.37 -2.00 -29.80
CA GLU A 544 3.53 -0.87 -30.22
C GLU A 544 3.64 0.32 -29.27
N LEU A 545 3.91 0.03 -28.00
CA LEU A 545 4.18 1.03 -26.97
C LEU A 545 5.41 0.63 -26.16
N TRP A 546 6.03 1.62 -25.51
CA TRP A 546 7.12 1.42 -24.57
C TRP A 546 7.03 2.42 -23.43
N SER A 547 7.12 1.94 -22.19
CA SER A 547 7.02 2.81 -21.01
C SER A 547 8.25 3.70 -20.85
N ALA A 548 8.04 5.02 -20.94
CA ALA A 548 9.10 6.04 -20.95
C ALA A 548 9.87 6.11 -19.63
N ILE A 549 9.26 5.69 -18.51
CA ILE A 549 9.94 5.58 -17.21
C ILE A 549 11.14 4.63 -17.26
N LYS A 550 11.15 3.66 -18.19
CA LYS A 550 12.28 2.76 -18.42
C LYS A 550 13.52 3.46 -18.97
N SER A 551 13.41 4.73 -19.39
CA SER A 551 14.56 5.58 -19.74
C SER A 551 15.36 6.05 -18.52
N LEU A 552 14.72 6.12 -17.35
CA LEU A 552 15.38 6.54 -16.12
C LEU A 552 16.28 5.42 -15.55
N PRO A 553 17.32 5.77 -14.78
CA PRO A 553 18.00 4.84 -13.89
C PRO A 553 17.01 4.07 -13.00
N ARG A 554 17.26 2.80 -12.70
CA ARG A 554 16.33 1.96 -11.92
C ARG A 554 15.95 2.56 -10.57
N ASN A 555 16.87 3.26 -9.91
CA ASN A 555 16.68 3.90 -8.62
C ASN A 555 15.93 5.25 -8.68
N GLU A 556 15.43 5.64 -9.86
CA GLU A 556 14.64 6.85 -10.11
C GLU A 556 13.26 6.49 -10.72
N ARG A 557 12.90 5.19 -10.81
CA ARG A 557 11.63 4.72 -11.41
C ARG A 557 10.53 4.58 -10.36
N TYR A 558 9.90 5.68 -10.01
CA TYR A 558 8.72 5.70 -9.14
C TYR A 558 7.90 6.97 -9.37
N THR A 559 6.64 6.90 -8.99
CA THR A 559 5.66 8.01 -9.00
C THR A 559 4.74 7.99 -7.78
N TYR A 560 4.90 7.02 -6.87
CA TYR A 560 4.01 6.74 -5.75
C TYR A 560 4.77 6.05 -4.62
N ASP A 561 4.42 6.32 -3.36
CA ASP A 561 4.96 5.65 -2.18
C ASP A 561 3.84 4.86 -1.47
N TYR A 562 4.08 3.57 -1.22
CA TYR A 562 3.10 2.70 -0.57
C TYR A 562 3.76 1.67 0.31
N GLN A 563 3.36 1.63 1.58
CA GLN A 563 3.89 0.71 2.60
C GLN A 563 5.43 0.73 2.70
N GLY A 564 6.07 1.89 2.59
CA GLY A 564 7.54 2.00 2.65
C GLY A 564 8.28 1.65 1.36
N ASN A 565 7.55 1.45 0.26
CA ASN A 565 8.11 1.20 -1.07
C ASN A 565 7.82 2.39 -1.98
N ALA A 566 8.83 2.86 -2.70
CA ALA A 566 8.66 3.71 -3.87
C ALA A 566 8.33 2.87 -5.10
N GLN A 567 7.21 3.13 -5.76
CA GLN A 567 6.60 2.30 -6.80
C GLN A 567 6.13 3.15 -7.98
N VAL A 568 5.87 2.50 -9.11
CA VAL A 568 5.26 3.12 -10.30
C VAL A 568 3.77 2.80 -10.32
N LEU A 569 2.92 3.81 -10.46
CA LEU A 569 1.50 3.65 -10.80
C LEU A 569 1.17 4.40 -12.09
N ASP A 570 1.64 5.64 -12.17
CA ASP A 570 1.50 6.49 -13.32
C ASP A 570 2.56 6.17 -14.38
N GLN A 571 2.16 6.14 -15.65
CA GLN A 571 3.09 5.85 -16.74
C GLN A 571 2.81 6.70 -17.97
N ILE A 572 3.87 7.09 -18.69
CA ILE A 572 3.78 7.60 -20.06
C ILE A 572 4.36 6.53 -20.99
N LEU A 573 3.53 5.94 -21.84
CA LEU A 573 3.95 4.98 -22.86
C LEU A 573 3.93 5.62 -24.25
N VAL A 574 4.98 5.35 -25.03
CA VAL A 574 5.21 6.02 -26.32
C VAL A 574 5.36 5.04 -27.46
N SER A 575 4.90 5.43 -28.65
CA SER A 575 5.05 4.63 -29.89
C SER A 575 6.52 4.50 -30.33
N PRO A 576 6.85 3.56 -31.24
CA PRO A 576 8.19 3.41 -31.78
C PRO A 576 8.79 4.69 -32.38
N SER A 577 7.96 5.51 -33.05
CA SER A 577 8.41 6.78 -33.64
C SER A 577 9.08 7.68 -32.59
N ILE A 578 8.39 7.92 -31.47
CA ILE A 578 8.88 8.73 -30.36
C ILE A 578 10.07 8.06 -29.67
N ARG A 579 9.97 6.75 -29.38
CA ARG A 579 11.01 5.99 -28.68
C ARG A 579 12.35 6.01 -29.42
N HIS A 580 12.32 5.87 -30.74
CA HIS A 580 13.52 5.86 -31.58
C HIS A 580 13.99 7.28 -31.94
N GLY A 581 13.12 8.28 -31.75
CA GLY A 581 13.46 9.69 -31.82
C GLY A 581 14.25 10.19 -30.60
N ARG A 582 14.35 11.52 -30.48
CA ARG A 582 14.94 12.17 -29.31
C ARG A 582 13.82 12.59 -28.36
N PHE A 583 13.77 11.97 -27.19
CA PHE A 583 12.91 12.39 -26.11
C PHE A 583 13.69 12.54 -24.79
N ALA A 584 13.11 13.30 -23.87
CA ALA A 584 13.49 13.37 -22.46
C ALA A 584 12.24 13.09 -21.62
N TYR A 585 12.43 12.45 -20.48
CA TYR A 585 11.35 12.07 -19.58
C TYR A 585 11.81 12.35 -18.14
N ASP A 586 10.91 12.88 -17.31
CA ASP A 586 11.13 13.06 -15.88
C ASP A 586 9.89 12.62 -15.08
N SER A 587 10.12 11.92 -13.96
CA SER A 587 9.20 11.91 -12.81
C SER A 587 9.51 13.13 -11.96
N VAL A 588 8.54 14.02 -11.76
CA VAL A 588 8.76 15.29 -11.05
C VAL A 588 8.32 15.12 -9.61
N HIS A 589 9.24 14.63 -8.78
CA HIS A 589 9.01 14.30 -7.37
C HIS A 589 8.63 15.52 -6.51
N ILE A 590 7.34 15.75 -6.37
CA ILE A 590 6.75 16.87 -5.64
C ILE A 590 5.69 16.41 -4.65
N ASN A 591 5.39 15.12 -4.55
CA ASN A 591 4.25 14.62 -3.79
C ASN A 591 4.65 13.42 -2.94
N SER A 592 4.90 12.27 -3.55
CA SER A 592 4.99 10.96 -2.86
C SER A 592 6.05 10.88 -1.76
N GLU A 593 7.04 11.78 -1.77
CA GLU A 593 8.12 11.82 -0.80
C GLU A 593 7.89 12.77 0.38
N PHE A 594 6.78 13.51 0.39
CA PHE A 594 6.54 14.62 1.31
C PHE A 594 5.30 14.40 2.16
N HIS A 595 5.37 14.76 3.44
CA HIS A 595 4.24 14.63 4.37
C HIS A 595 3.07 15.58 4.02
N ASP A 596 3.37 16.75 3.44
CA ASP A 596 2.42 17.78 3.04
C ASP A 596 2.08 17.67 1.55
N GLN A 597 1.87 16.44 1.07
CA GLN A 597 1.48 16.17 -0.31
C GLN A 597 0.12 16.81 -0.65
N ILE A 598 -0.03 17.23 -1.90
CA ILE A 598 -1.30 17.77 -2.44
C ILE A 598 -2.00 16.79 -3.38
N SER A 599 -1.33 15.69 -3.67
CA SER A 599 -1.78 14.48 -4.37
C SER A 599 -0.80 13.39 -3.94
N ASP A 600 -1.21 12.15 -3.87
CA ASP A 600 -0.33 11.02 -3.57
C ASP A 600 0.55 10.60 -4.76
N HIS A 601 0.23 11.09 -5.96
CA HIS A 601 0.95 10.83 -7.21
C HIS A 601 1.93 11.94 -7.60
N ASP A 602 3.14 11.56 -7.98
CA ASP A 602 4.06 12.47 -8.66
C ASP A 602 3.71 12.63 -10.15
N PRO A 603 3.60 13.87 -10.67
CA PRO A 603 3.38 14.09 -12.09
C PRO A 603 4.61 13.73 -12.91
N GLN A 604 4.37 13.29 -14.15
CA GLN A 604 5.42 12.97 -15.12
C GLN A 604 5.33 13.88 -16.33
N VAL A 605 6.44 13.99 -17.05
CA VAL A 605 6.50 14.81 -18.27
C VAL A 605 7.45 14.22 -19.31
N LEU A 606 6.93 14.05 -20.51
CA LEU A 606 7.66 13.68 -21.72
C LEU A 606 7.91 14.94 -22.56
N ARG A 607 9.11 15.08 -23.09
CA ARG A 607 9.46 16.09 -24.11
C ARG A 607 10.08 15.41 -25.30
N PHE A 608 9.59 15.69 -26.49
CA PHE A 608 10.12 15.11 -27.72
C PHE A 608 9.87 16.02 -28.91
N ARG A 609 10.45 15.68 -30.05
CA ARG A 609 10.25 16.40 -31.32
C ARG A 609 9.42 15.50 -32.27
N PRO A 610 8.14 15.80 -32.50
CA PRO A 610 7.29 15.09 -33.47
C PRO A 610 7.75 15.21 -34.93
#